data_AF-A0A8K1FMJ1-F1
#
_entry.id   AF-A0A8K1FMJ1-F1
#
_cell.length_a   1.000
_cell.length_b   1.000
_cell.length_c   1.000
_cell.angle_alpha   90.00
_cell.angle_beta   90.00
_cell.angle_gamma   90.00
#
_symmetry.space_group_name_H-M   'P 1'
#
loop_
_entity.id
_entity.type
_entity.pdbx_description
1 polymer ?
#
loop_
_entity_poly.entity_id
_entity_poly.type
_entity_poly.pdbx_seq_one_letter_code
_entity_poly.pdbx_strand_id
1 'polypeptide(L)'
;MHDVPSTNPAEWETCVFQMRQLRAAVEQVRYTTEDRDMEHLLLKHIALTRTRIDRILLARPANADGSRILQLRVLVERSKRILDSIIQNKGIMLPTISALREKRKRDITLEIDAVESLVKGSTAVSYTARRIRHDRVVVPRDDAQNLSGLIQHLRALEFSMGFREGLASALVMHQGQEEYSDDNYAYGSTPFDTWVKICSLPVLREAAQKHEDAQNPLLMGQACDDICRIRAPWVVLGSSTGSLVMFCAMLFQIPCVGVEILPFLHQIAVELQEKHSIPNCSFINADMLKVALNSPSIVILTSQCWDEDLYAQIQRKLARELHPGALVVDYRNGFLESPDFTLVSRVEGLRVSWTNTQTVFVYQRQDNPQT
;
A
#
# COMPACT_ATOMS: atom_id res chain seq x y z
N MET A 1 -38.87 7.91 -36.10
CA MET A 1 -37.79 7.08 -35.55
C MET A 1 -36.50 7.83 -35.86
N HIS A 2 -35.85 8.41 -34.84
CA HIS A 2 -34.53 9.00 -35.03
C HIS A 2 -33.52 7.86 -35.13
N ASP A 3 -32.74 7.84 -36.21
CA ASP A 3 -31.64 6.90 -36.40
C ASP A 3 -30.71 6.97 -35.18
N VAL A 4 -30.68 5.90 -34.39
CA VAL A 4 -29.69 5.73 -33.34
C VAL A 4 -28.38 5.43 -34.06
N PRO A 5 -27.34 6.29 -33.96
CA PRO A 5 -26.08 6.06 -34.64
C PRO A 5 -25.51 4.71 -34.21
N SER A 6 -25.11 3.88 -35.17
CA SER A 6 -24.44 2.62 -34.87
C SER A 6 -23.20 2.94 -34.02
N THR A 7 -23.16 2.38 -32.82
CA THR A 7 -22.11 2.68 -31.85
C THR A 7 -20.81 2.03 -32.32
N ASN A 8 -19.88 2.86 -32.78
CA ASN A 8 -18.54 2.43 -33.15
C ASN A 8 -17.77 2.03 -31.86
N PRO A 9 -17.34 0.77 -31.70
CA PRO A 9 -16.56 0.33 -30.54
C PRO A 9 -15.32 1.20 -30.27
N ALA A 10 -14.72 1.79 -31.31
CA ALA A 10 -13.57 2.69 -31.18
C ALA A 10 -13.92 4.01 -30.44
N GLU A 11 -15.16 4.48 -30.51
CA GLU A 11 -15.58 5.69 -29.78
C GLU A 11 -15.71 5.42 -28.27
N TRP A 12 -16.19 4.23 -27.90
CA TRP A 12 -16.23 3.80 -26.50
C TRP A 12 -14.81 3.72 -25.92
N GLU A 13 -13.88 3.08 -26.64
CA GLU A 13 -12.48 3.00 -26.22
C GLU A 13 -11.84 4.39 -26.10
N THR A 14 -12.15 5.31 -27.03
CA THR A 14 -11.67 6.69 -26.98
C THR A 14 -12.19 7.44 -25.74
N CYS A 15 -13.48 7.30 -25.41
CA CYS A 15 -14.05 7.93 -24.22
C CYS A 15 -13.45 7.35 -22.93
N VAL A 16 -13.29 6.02 -22.86
CA VAL A 16 -12.64 5.34 -21.74
C VAL A 16 -11.18 5.81 -21.60
N PHE A 17 -10.44 5.96 -22.70
CA PHE A 17 -9.08 6.46 -22.69
C PHE A 17 -8.99 7.92 -22.21
N GLN A 18 -9.87 8.80 -22.68
CA GLN A 18 -9.89 10.19 -22.25
C GLN A 18 -10.27 10.33 -20.76
N MET A 19 -11.19 9.51 -20.25
CA MET A 19 -11.47 9.46 -18.81
C MET A 19 -10.27 9.00 -17.98
N ARG A 20 -9.48 8.06 -18.51
CA ARG A 20 -8.22 7.64 -17.86
C ARG A 20 -7.20 8.79 -17.82
N GLN A 21 -7.09 9.59 -18.87
CA GLN A 21 -6.22 10.78 -18.88
C GLN A 21 -6.68 11.83 -17.87
N LEU A 22 -7.99 12.06 -17.79
CA LEU A 22 -8.60 12.97 -16.83
C LEU A 22 -8.36 12.55 -15.39
N ARG A 23 -8.56 11.26 -15.07
CA ARG A 23 -8.26 10.73 -13.73
C ARG A 23 -6.80 10.96 -13.35
N ALA A 24 -5.86 10.65 -14.25
CA ALA A 24 -4.44 10.86 -14.01
C ALA A 24 -4.10 12.35 -13.77
N ALA A 25 -4.70 13.24 -14.56
CA ALA A 25 -4.51 14.67 -14.41
C ALA A 25 -5.11 15.22 -13.10
N VAL A 26 -6.22 14.68 -12.61
CA VAL A 26 -6.81 15.17 -11.36
C VAL A 26 -6.13 14.58 -10.12
N GLU A 27 -5.72 13.30 -10.15
CA GLU A 27 -4.81 12.77 -9.13
C GLU A 27 -3.53 13.60 -9.05
N GLN A 28 -3.05 14.12 -10.17
CA GLN A 28 -1.90 15.01 -10.21
C GLN A 28 -2.13 16.39 -9.58
N VAL A 29 -3.28 17.02 -9.82
CA VAL A 29 -3.60 18.32 -9.18
C VAL A 29 -3.59 18.19 -7.65
N ARG A 30 -4.08 17.06 -7.11
CA ARG A 30 -4.02 16.72 -5.68
C ARG A 30 -2.59 16.83 -5.11
N TYR A 31 -1.57 16.40 -5.85
CA TYR A 31 -0.17 16.44 -5.40
C TYR A 31 0.48 17.84 -5.48
N THR A 32 -0.15 18.79 -6.16
CA THR A 32 0.46 20.10 -6.46
C THR A 32 -0.23 21.27 -5.76
N THR A 33 -1.35 21.05 -5.07
CA THR A 33 -2.12 22.11 -4.44
C THR A 33 -1.92 22.09 -2.91
N GLU A 34 -1.47 23.21 -2.34
CA GLU A 34 -1.42 23.43 -0.89
C GLU A 34 -2.79 23.90 -0.33
N ASP A 35 -3.79 24.09 -1.20
CA ASP A 35 -5.10 24.64 -0.90
C ASP A 35 -6.10 23.51 -0.59
N ARG A 36 -6.32 23.26 0.71
CA ARG A 36 -7.16 22.15 1.21
C ARG A 36 -8.63 22.23 0.78
N ASP A 37 -9.18 23.43 0.59
CA ASP A 37 -10.58 23.61 0.17
C ASP A 37 -10.74 23.25 -1.32
N MET A 38 -9.76 23.61 -2.14
CA MET A 38 -9.68 23.21 -3.54
C MET A 38 -9.39 21.72 -3.71
N GLU A 39 -8.51 21.15 -2.88
CA GLU A 39 -8.31 19.70 -2.82
C GLU A 39 -9.64 18.99 -2.52
N HIS A 40 -10.41 19.46 -1.53
CA HIS A 40 -11.71 18.90 -1.18
C HIS A 40 -12.74 19.01 -2.33
N LEU A 41 -12.81 20.16 -3.01
CA LEU A 41 -13.68 20.37 -4.18
C LEU A 41 -13.30 19.48 -5.37
N LEU A 42 -11.99 19.35 -5.64
CA LEU A 42 -11.46 18.46 -6.67
C LEU A 42 -11.73 17.00 -6.34
N LEU A 43 -11.46 16.56 -5.11
CA LEU A 43 -11.73 15.21 -4.64
C LEU A 43 -13.22 14.88 -4.72
N LYS A 44 -14.10 15.81 -4.31
CA LYS A 44 -15.55 15.65 -4.44
C LYS A 44 -15.98 15.54 -5.90
N HIS A 45 -15.39 16.35 -6.79
CA HIS A 45 -15.67 16.27 -8.22
C HIS A 45 -15.16 14.96 -8.84
N ILE A 46 -13.94 14.54 -8.50
CA ILE A 46 -13.35 13.25 -8.93
C ILE A 46 -14.22 12.09 -8.45
N ALA A 47 -14.60 12.07 -7.18
CA ALA A 47 -15.40 11.01 -6.59
C ALA A 47 -16.75 10.91 -7.29
N LEU A 48 -17.46 12.03 -7.47
CA LEU A 48 -18.75 12.06 -8.17
C LEU A 48 -18.63 11.64 -9.64
N THR A 49 -17.57 12.09 -10.32
CA THR A 49 -17.29 11.73 -11.71
C THR A 49 -16.93 10.24 -11.81
N ARG A 50 -16.07 9.73 -10.92
CA ARG A 50 -15.68 8.31 -10.82
C ARG A 50 -16.90 7.42 -10.58
N THR A 51 -17.71 7.70 -9.56
CA THR A 51 -18.93 6.92 -9.28
C THR A 51 -19.87 6.89 -10.48
N ARG A 52 -19.98 7.98 -11.24
CA ARG A 52 -20.79 8.03 -12.46
C ARG A 52 -20.19 7.22 -13.60
N ILE A 53 -18.86 7.26 -13.79
CA ILE A 53 -18.17 6.41 -14.78
C ILE A 53 -18.36 4.95 -14.42
N ASP A 54 -18.07 4.57 -13.17
CA ASP A 54 -18.09 3.18 -12.73
C ASP A 54 -19.50 2.61 -12.89
N ARG A 55 -20.56 3.38 -12.59
CA ARG A 55 -21.95 2.97 -12.90
C ARG A 55 -22.21 2.76 -14.40
N ILE A 56 -21.62 3.59 -15.26
CA ILE A 56 -21.79 3.45 -16.73
C ILE A 56 -20.99 2.27 -17.27
N LEU A 57 -19.80 1.99 -16.73
CA LEU A 57 -18.93 0.88 -17.14
C LEU A 57 -19.40 -0.48 -16.59
N LEU A 58 -19.95 -0.53 -15.38
CA LEU A 58 -20.38 -1.76 -14.71
C LEU A 58 -21.77 -2.23 -15.14
N ALA A 59 -22.57 -1.37 -15.79
CA ALA A 59 -23.84 -1.80 -16.40
C ALA A 59 -23.55 -2.71 -17.61
N ARG A 60 -23.88 -4.01 -17.50
CA ARG A 60 -23.51 -5.09 -18.46
C ARG A 60 -23.49 -4.67 -19.95
N PRO A 61 -22.54 -5.18 -20.75
CA PRO A 61 -22.21 -4.72 -22.10
C PRO A 61 -23.15 -5.23 -23.21
N ALA A 62 -24.25 -5.91 -22.88
CA ALA A 62 -25.04 -6.60 -23.91
C ALA A 62 -25.56 -5.67 -25.01
N ASN A 63 -25.72 -4.36 -24.73
CA ASN A 63 -25.86 -3.31 -25.74
C ASN A 63 -25.27 -2.01 -25.17
N ALA A 64 -24.06 -1.63 -25.59
CA ALA A 64 -23.57 -0.26 -25.36
C ALA A 64 -24.42 0.71 -26.20
N ASP A 65 -25.61 1.05 -25.71
CA ASP A 65 -26.50 2.01 -26.35
C ASP A 65 -25.76 3.35 -26.52
N GLY A 66 -25.91 4.01 -27.68
CA GLY A 66 -25.32 5.32 -27.99
C GLY A 66 -25.61 6.38 -26.92
N SER A 67 -26.70 6.22 -26.15
CA SER A 67 -26.99 7.00 -24.96
C SER A 67 -25.86 6.95 -23.90
N ARG A 68 -25.22 5.79 -23.69
CA ARG A 68 -24.12 5.62 -22.71
C ARG A 68 -22.82 6.26 -23.19
N ILE A 69 -22.49 6.11 -24.47
CA ILE A 69 -21.31 6.77 -25.07
C ILE A 69 -21.48 8.29 -24.97
N LEU A 70 -22.69 8.80 -25.24
CA LEU A 70 -22.99 10.22 -25.09
C LEU A 70 -22.87 10.69 -23.64
N GLN A 71 -23.38 9.93 -22.67
CA GLN A 71 -23.22 10.23 -21.24
C GLN A 71 -21.75 10.28 -20.82
N LEU A 72 -20.93 9.31 -21.25
CA LEU A 72 -19.48 9.34 -21.01
C LEU A 72 -18.84 10.56 -21.66
N ARG A 73 -19.15 10.87 -22.92
CA ARG A 73 -18.59 12.01 -23.65
C ARG A 73 -18.90 13.33 -22.94
N VAL A 74 -20.15 13.51 -22.49
CA VAL A 74 -20.56 14.69 -21.72
C VAL A 74 -19.79 14.77 -20.39
N LEU A 75 -19.58 13.63 -19.72
CA LEU A 75 -18.86 13.57 -18.45
C LEU A 75 -17.37 13.89 -18.61
N VAL A 76 -16.72 13.33 -19.66
CA VAL A 76 -15.34 13.65 -20.08
C VAL A 76 -15.22 15.15 -20.29
N GLU A 77 -16.07 15.70 -21.16
CA GLU A 77 -15.96 17.09 -21.60
C GLU A 77 -16.19 18.07 -20.43
N ARG A 78 -17.17 17.78 -19.57
CA ARG A 78 -17.40 18.58 -18.36
C ARG A 78 -16.21 18.54 -17.41
N SER A 79 -15.61 17.38 -17.22
CA SER A 79 -14.46 17.23 -16.33
C SER A 79 -13.22 17.93 -16.89
N LYS A 80 -13.01 17.89 -18.23
CA LYS A 80 -11.95 18.66 -18.91
C LYS A 80 -12.10 20.15 -18.68
N ARG A 81 -13.30 20.72 -18.89
CA ARG A 81 -13.54 22.16 -18.69
C ARG A 81 -13.28 22.61 -17.25
N ILE A 82 -13.66 21.79 -16.28
CA ILE A 82 -13.38 22.08 -14.86
C ILE A 82 -11.87 22.08 -14.60
N LEU A 83 -11.17 21.08 -15.13
CA LEU A 83 -9.72 20.98 -15.01
C LEU A 83 -9.00 22.16 -15.69
N ASP A 84 -9.39 22.51 -16.92
CA ASP A 84 -8.86 23.64 -17.68
C ASP A 84 -9.10 24.97 -16.97
N SER A 85 -10.29 25.16 -16.39
CA SER A 85 -10.61 26.35 -15.59
C SER A 85 -9.75 26.46 -14.34
N ILE A 86 -9.47 25.35 -13.67
CA ILE A 86 -8.59 25.31 -12.48
C ILE A 86 -7.15 25.64 -12.89
N ILE A 87 -6.67 25.07 -14.00
CA ILE A 87 -5.33 25.33 -14.56
C ILE A 87 -5.17 26.81 -14.91
N GLN A 88 -6.12 27.37 -15.66
CA GLN A 88 -6.06 28.76 -16.12
C GLN A 88 -6.12 29.75 -14.95
N ASN A 89 -6.99 29.51 -13.97
CA ASN A 89 -7.15 30.43 -12.84
C ASN A 89 -5.97 30.40 -11.85
N LYS A 90 -5.18 29.33 -11.83
CA LYS A 90 -4.10 29.15 -10.83
C LYS A 90 -2.70 29.06 -11.44
N GLY A 91 -2.56 29.12 -12.77
CA GLY A 91 -1.28 28.98 -13.44
C GLY A 91 -0.62 27.61 -13.22
N ILE A 92 -1.40 26.58 -12.91
CA ILE A 92 -0.88 25.24 -12.59
C ILE A 92 -0.45 24.56 -13.88
N MET A 93 0.86 24.34 -14.05
CA MET A 93 1.35 23.52 -15.15
C MET A 93 1.14 22.04 -14.84
N LEU A 94 0.20 21.40 -15.54
CA LEU A 94 0.13 19.94 -15.55
C LEU A 94 1.40 19.39 -16.23
N PRO A 95 2.14 18.48 -15.57
CA PRO A 95 3.26 17.85 -16.22
C PRO A 95 2.77 16.89 -17.30
N THR A 96 3.56 16.80 -18.36
CA THR A 96 3.25 15.97 -19.52
C THR A 96 3.33 14.48 -19.17
N ILE A 97 2.73 13.62 -20.00
CA ILE A 97 2.90 12.16 -19.90
C ILE A 97 4.38 11.77 -19.91
N SER A 98 5.19 12.48 -20.70
CA SER A 98 6.65 12.31 -20.73
C SER A 98 7.28 12.63 -19.36
N ALA A 99 6.93 13.78 -18.77
CA ALA A 99 7.43 14.18 -17.45
C ALA A 99 7.03 13.19 -16.35
N LEU A 100 5.80 12.65 -16.40
CA LEU A 100 5.34 11.60 -15.48
C LEU A 100 6.12 10.30 -15.64
N ARG A 101 6.38 9.86 -16.87
CA ARG A 101 7.20 8.67 -17.17
C ARG A 101 8.63 8.85 -16.68
N GLU A 102 9.22 10.03 -16.90
CA GLU A 102 10.56 10.33 -16.43
C GLU A 102 10.64 10.42 -14.90
N LYS A 103 9.65 11.04 -14.24
CA LYS A 103 9.55 11.00 -12.78
C LYS A 103 9.51 9.56 -12.27
N ARG A 104 8.70 8.70 -12.89
CA ARG A 104 8.61 7.30 -12.50
C ARG A 104 9.92 6.55 -12.69
N LYS A 105 10.60 6.73 -13.83
CA LYS A 105 11.92 6.12 -14.04
C LYS A 105 12.88 6.52 -12.93
N ARG A 106 12.93 7.82 -12.59
CA ARG A 106 13.74 8.31 -11.47
C ARG A 106 13.33 7.67 -10.14
N ASP A 107 12.04 7.59 -9.85
CA ASP A 107 11.52 7.00 -8.61
C ASP A 107 11.91 5.51 -8.48
N ILE A 108 11.86 4.74 -9.57
CA ILE A 108 12.32 3.33 -9.60
C ILE A 108 13.83 3.26 -9.45
N THR A 109 14.59 4.11 -10.14
CA THR A 109 16.05 4.19 -10.00
C THR A 109 16.46 4.43 -8.55
N LEU A 110 15.78 5.32 -7.82
CA LEU A 110 16.04 5.55 -6.39
C LEU A 110 15.85 4.29 -5.54
N GLU A 111 14.82 3.48 -5.83
CA GLU A 111 14.59 2.21 -5.13
C GLU A 111 15.69 1.18 -5.45
N ILE A 112 16.15 1.10 -6.70
CA ILE A 112 17.24 0.19 -7.12
C ILE A 112 18.59 0.65 -6.54
N ASP A 113 18.89 1.94 -6.56
CA ASP A 113 20.10 2.51 -5.95
C ASP A 113 20.14 2.22 -4.44
N ALA A 114 18.98 2.24 -3.77
CA ALA A 114 18.88 1.85 -2.38
C ALA A 114 19.28 0.38 -2.16
N VAL A 115 18.85 -0.54 -3.03
CA VAL A 115 19.30 -1.94 -2.98
C VAL A 115 20.82 -2.04 -3.18
N GLU A 116 21.38 -1.36 -4.19
CA GLU A 116 22.82 -1.38 -4.43
C GLU A 116 23.64 -0.84 -3.24
N SER A 117 23.12 0.18 -2.56
CA SER A 117 23.78 0.76 -1.39
C SER A 117 23.90 -0.25 -0.24
N LEU A 118 22.91 -1.12 -0.06
CA LEU A 118 22.92 -2.20 0.93
C LEU A 118 23.93 -3.30 0.57
N VAL A 119 24.16 -3.55 -0.73
CA VAL A 119 25.17 -4.51 -1.21
C VAL A 119 26.59 -3.97 -1.08
N LYS A 120 26.82 -2.69 -1.43
CA LYS A 120 28.15 -2.07 -1.34
C LYS A 120 28.66 -1.98 0.11
N GLY A 121 27.74 -1.97 1.09
CA GLY A 121 28.07 -2.11 2.51
C GLY A 121 28.55 -3.51 2.91
N SER A 122 28.27 -4.54 2.11
CA SER A 122 28.68 -5.93 2.32
C SER A 122 30.14 -6.13 1.90
N THR A 123 31.10 -5.87 2.79
CA THR A 123 32.46 -6.41 2.54
C THR A 123 32.38 -7.94 2.53
N ALA A 124 33.04 -8.56 1.54
CA ALA A 124 33.03 -9.99 1.27
C ALA A 124 33.37 -10.82 2.51
N VAL A 125 32.36 -11.24 3.27
CA VAL A 125 32.52 -12.11 4.43
C VAL A 125 31.48 -13.23 4.33
N SER A 126 32.00 -14.44 4.44
CA SER A 126 31.33 -15.75 4.57
C SER A 126 29.82 -15.74 4.81
N TYR A 127 29.12 -16.61 4.05
CA TYR A 127 27.69 -16.94 4.14
C TYR A 127 27.14 -17.25 5.55
N THR A 128 28.02 -17.40 6.55
CA THR A 128 27.72 -17.83 7.91
C THR A 128 27.87 -16.75 8.99
N ALA A 129 28.26 -15.51 8.68
CA ALA A 129 28.52 -14.48 9.69
C ALA A 129 27.35 -13.47 9.82
N ARG A 130 26.68 -13.48 10.99
CA ARG A 130 25.71 -12.49 11.55
C ARG A 130 25.40 -11.29 10.63
N ARG A 131 24.19 -11.28 10.06
CA ARG A 131 23.77 -10.35 8.99
C ARG A 131 23.32 -8.98 9.48
N ILE A 132 22.86 -8.86 10.72
CA ILE A 132 22.63 -7.57 11.37
C ILE A 132 23.92 -7.20 12.11
N ARG A 133 24.81 -6.44 11.45
CA ARG A 133 25.91 -5.79 12.19
C ARG A 133 25.31 -4.65 12.99
N HIS A 134 25.84 -4.40 14.19
CA HIS A 134 25.29 -3.49 15.20
C HIS A 134 25.01 -2.05 14.70
N ASP A 135 25.46 -1.68 13.50
CA ASP A 135 25.28 -0.37 12.90
C ASP A 135 24.58 -0.34 11.52
N ARG A 136 24.42 -1.47 10.79
CA ARG A 136 23.92 -1.46 9.39
C ARG A 136 23.14 -2.71 8.98
N VAL A 137 22.10 -2.48 8.16
CA VAL A 137 21.38 -3.53 7.44
C VAL A 137 22.16 -3.89 6.17
N VAL A 138 22.35 -5.18 5.92
CA VAL A 138 23.17 -5.70 4.82
C VAL A 138 22.40 -6.79 4.10
N VAL A 139 22.34 -6.71 2.76
CA VAL A 139 21.63 -7.70 1.93
C VAL A 139 22.66 -8.47 1.10
N PRO A 140 22.66 -9.82 1.12
CA PRO A 140 23.50 -10.62 0.23
C PRO A 140 23.27 -10.30 -1.24
N ARG A 141 24.28 -10.51 -2.09
CA ARG A 141 24.20 -10.15 -3.51
C ARG A 141 23.07 -10.89 -4.25
N ASP A 142 22.88 -12.17 -3.97
CA ASP A 142 21.83 -12.98 -4.60
C ASP A 142 20.44 -12.47 -4.17
N ASP A 143 20.27 -12.16 -2.88
CA ASP A 143 19.06 -11.56 -2.33
C ASP A 143 18.78 -10.17 -2.94
N ALA A 144 19.82 -9.39 -3.22
CA ALA A 144 19.68 -8.06 -3.83
C ALA A 144 19.19 -8.13 -5.29
N GLN A 145 19.56 -9.16 -6.03
CA GLN A 145 19.04 -9.38 -7.38
C GLN A 145 17.54 -9.70 -7.34
N ASN A 146 17.12 -10.60 -6.45
CA ASN A 146 15.71 -10.93 -6.25
C ASN A 146 14.90 -9.71 -5.80
N LEU A 147 15.45 -8.92 -4.88
CA LEU A 147 14.82 -7.70 -4.39
C LEU A 147 14.67 -6.63 -5.48
N SER A 148 15.69 -6.45 -6.31
CA SER A 148 15.62 -5.54 -7.47
C SER A 148 14.57 -5.98 -8.48
N GLY A 149 14.51 -7.29 -8.76
CA GLY A 149 13.49 -7.89 -9.62
C GLY A 149 12.08 -7.73 -9.04
N LEU A 150 11.91 -7.90 -7.74
CA LEU A 150 10.65 -7.69 -7.02
C LEU A 150 10.17 -6.25 -7.14
N ILE A 151 11.05 -5.28 -6.88
CA ILE A 151 10.73 -3.84 -7.00
C ILE A 151 10.28 -3.52 -8.42
N GLN A 152 11.05 -3.93 -9.44
CA GLN A 152 10.67 -3.69 -10.83
C GLN A 152 9.32 -4.33 -11.19
N HIS A 153 9.06 -5.55 -10.70
CA HIS A 153 7.81 -6.25 -10.97
C HIS A 153 6.62 -5.57 -10.29
N LEU A 154 6.72 -5.21 -9.01
CA LEU A 154 5.70 -4.45 -8.28
C LEU A 154 5.36 -3.14 -9.00
N ARG A 155 6.40 -2.37 -9.37
CA ARG A 155 6.20 -1.09 -10.05
C ARG A 155 5.58 -1.29 -11.42
N ALA A 156 5.97 -2.30 -12.19
CA ALA A 156 5.31 -2.61 -13.46
C ALA A 156 3.82 -2.99 -13.26
N LEU A 157 3.54 -3.81 -12.24
CA LEU A 157 2.20 -4.30 -11.92
C LEU A 157 1.24 -3.16 -11.60
N GLU A 158 1.63 -2.21 -10.75
CA GLU A 158 0.83 -1.04 -10.35
C GLU A 158 0.35 -0.18 -11.54
N PHE A 159 1.03 -0.28 -12.68
CA PHE A 159 0.67 0.45 -13.90
C PHE A 159 0.03 -0.41 -14.98
N SER A 160 -0.04 -1.72 -14.75
CA SER A 160 -0.74 -2.62 -15.65
C SER A 160 -2.25 -2.35 -15.59
N MET A 161 -2.92 -2.55 -16.73
CA MET A 161 -4.38 -2.48 -16.80
C MET A 161 -5.02 -3.60 -15.98
N GLY A 162 -4.48 -4.82 -16.07
CA GLY A 162 -4.99 -5.97 -15.33
C GLY A 162 -5.00 -5.74 -13.82
N PHE A 163 -3.95 -5.13 -13.26
CA PHE A 163 -3.94 -4.80 -11.83
C PHE A 163 -5.07 -3.83 -11.44
N ARG A 164 -5.28 -2.79 -12.24
CA ARG A 164 -6.30 -1.76 -11.96
C ARG A 164 -7.72 -2.29 -12.10
N GLU A 165 -7.95 -3.11 -13.12
CA GLU A 165 -9.24 -3.76 -13.36
C GLU A 165 -9.55 -4.80 -12.28
N GLY A 166 -8.55 -5.60 -11.90
CA GLY A 166 -8.66 -6.56 -10.81
C GLY A 166 -8.93 -5.88 -9.47
N LEU A 167 -8.20 -4.81 -9.14
CA LEU A 167 -8.44 -4.03 -7.92
C LEU A 167 -9.83 -3.39 -7.92
N ALA A 168 -10.24 -2.76 -9.03
CA ALA A 168 -11.58 -2.19 -9.14
C ALA A 168 -12.68 -3.24 -8.96
N SER A 169 -12.50 -4.42 -9.56
CA SER A 169 -13.43 -5.54 -9.41
C SER A 169 -13.48 -6.06 -7.97
N ALA A 170 -12.33 -6.20 -7.32
CA ALA A 170 -12.24 -6.62 -5.93
C ALA A 170 -12.94 -5.63 -4.99
N LEU A 171 -12.78 -4.33 -5.23
CA LEU A 171 -13.49 -3.28 -4.51
C LEU A 171 -15.00 -3.41 -4.70
N VAL A 172 -15.49 -3.53 -5.93
CA VAL A 172 -16.93 -3.69 -6.20
C VAL A 172 -17.53 -4.92 -5.52
N MET A 173 -16.78 -6.02 -5.43
CA MET A 173 -17.24 -7.22 -4.72
C MET A 173 -17.37 -7.03 -3.20
N HIS A 174 -16.62 -6.07 -2.63
CA HIS A 174 -16.66 -5.75 -1.20
C HIS A 174 -17.48 -4.48 -0.90
N GLN A 175 -17.82 -3.69 -1.91
CA GLN A 175 -18.70 -2.52 -1.77
C GLN A 175 -20.08 -2.94 -1.27
N GLY A 176 -20.52 -2.33 -0.18
CA GLY A 176 -21.82 -2.61 0.44
C GLY A 176 -21.84 -3.83 1.36
N GLN A 177 -20.69 -4.45 1.65
CA GLN A 177 -20.56 -5.25 2.87
C GLN A 177 -20.71 -4.28 4.05
N GLU A 178 -21.67 -4.52 4.95
CA GLU A 178 -22.00 -3.60 6.05
C GLU A 178 -20.86 -3.41 7.07
N GLU A 179 -19.80 -4.23 7.00
CA GLU A 179 -18.75 -4.30 8.02
C GLU A 179 -17.71 -3.16 7.91
N TYR A 180 -17.43 -2.63 6.71
CA TYR A 180 -16.36 -1.64 6.50
C TYR A 180 -16.71 -0.58 5.44
N SER A 181 -16.20 0.64 5.61
CA SER A 181 -16.30 1.67 4.58
C SER A 181 -15.42 1.39 3.36
N ASP A 182 -15.81 1.92 2.20
CA ASP A 182 -15.08 1.77 0.93
C ASP A 182 -13.61 2.23 1.02
N ASP A 183 -13.33 3.23 1.86
CA ASP A 183 -12.00 3.82 2.02
C ASP A 183 -11.01 2.83 2.67
N ASN A 184 -11.50 1.90 3.51
CA ASN A 184 -10.69 0.87 4.18
C ASN A 184 -9.99 -0.08 3.20
N TYR A 185 -10.45 -0.14 1.94
CA TYR A 185 -9.91 -1.00 0.90
C TYR A 185 -8.97 -0.27 -0.08
N ALA A 186 -8.64 0.99 0.17
CA ALA A 186 -7.80 1.77 -0.74
C ALA A 186 -6.38 1.20 -0.84
N TYR A 187 -5.87 1.12 -2.08
CA TYR A 187 -4.52 0.64 -2.34
C TYR A 187 -3.49 1.76 -2.27
N GLY A 188 -2.51 1.62 -1.39
CA GLY A 188 -1.29 2.43 -1.38
C GLY A 188 -0.04 1.56 -1.34
N SER A 189 1.08 2.13 -1.76
CA SER A 189 2.39 1.50 -1.62
C SER A 189 3.44 2.45 -1.05
N THR A 190 4.44 1.83 -0.41
CA THR A 190 5.63 2.50 0.13
C THR A 190 6.84 2.07 -0.69
N PRO A 191 7.55 3.01 -1.32
CA PRO A 191 8.81 2.74 -2.01
C PRO A 191 9.85 2.08 -1.12
N PHE A 192 10.65 1.20 -1.70
CA PHE A 192 11.69 0.46 -0.98
C PHE A 192 12.71 1.40 -0.30
N ASP A 193 13.15 2.47 -0.96
CA ASP A 193 14.08 3.44 -0.38
C ASP A 193 13.51 4.13 0.88
N THR A 194 12.19 4.37 0.88
CA THR A 194 11.48 4.90 2.04
C THR A 194 11.37 3.85 3.14
N TRP A 195 11.09 2.61 2.76
CA TRP A 195 11.02 1.50 3.70
C TRP A 195 12.37 1.23 4.41
N VAL A 196 13.48 1.35 3.69
CA VAL A 196 14.83 1.26 4.27
C VAL A 196 15.04 2.33 5.35
N LYS A 197 14.58 3.56 5.14
CA LYS A 197 14.67 4.64 6.14
C LYS A 197 13.90 4.29 7.41
N ILE A 198 12.68 3.76 7.28
CA ILE A 198 11.87 3.29 8.41
C ILE A 198 12.59 2.14 9.14
N CYS A 199 13.01 1.12 8.41
CA CYS A 199 13.73 -0.04 8.96
C CYS A 199 15.09 0.32 9.59
N SER A 200 15.64 1.49 9.26
CA SER A 200 16.87 2.01 9.85
C SER A 200 16.65 2.72 11.20
N LEU A 201 15.43 2.80 11.70
CA LEU A 201 15.19 3.30 13.05
C LEU A 201 15.82 2.34 14.09
N PRO A 202 16.59 2.86 15.07
CA PRO A 202 17.26 2.02 16.07
C PRO A 202 16.32 1.04 16.77
N VAL A 203 15.13 1.52 17.18
CA VAL A 203 14.12 0.71 17.88
C VAL A 203 13.66 -0.50 17.07
N LEU A 204 13.53 -0.40 15.75
CA LEU A 204 13.14 -1.52 14.89
C LEU A 204 14.29 -2.49 14.67
N ARG A 205 15.52 -1.99 14.51
CA ARG A 205 16.71 -2.84 14.39
C ARG A 205 16.96 -3.64 15.66
N GLU A 206 16.86 -3.02 16.82
CA GLU A 206 17.03 -3.68 18.11
C GLU A 206 15.97 -4.77 18.33
N ALA A 207 14.72 -4.51 17.95
CA ALA A 207 13.65 -5.50 18.00
C ALA A 207 13.90 -6.69 17.05
N ALA A 208 14.41 -6.44 15.84
CA ALA A 208 14.81 -7.49 14.91
C ALA A 208 15.99 -8.32 15.45
N GLN A 209 17.03 -7.68 15.99
CA GLN A 209 18.21 -8.36 16.54
C GLN A 209 17.84 -9.28 17.71
N LYS A 210 17.01 -8.81 18.64
CA LYS A 210 16.55 -9.61 19.78
C LYS A 210 15.87 -10.90 19.35
N HIS A 211 15.16 -10.88 18.22
CA HIS A 211 14.53 -12.08 17.68
C HIS A 211 15.55 -13.06 17.07
N GLU A 212 16.55 -12.56 16.34
CA GLU A 212 17.65 -13.38 15.81
C GLU A 212 18.41 -14.08 16.95
N ASP A 213 18.70 -13.35 18.04
CA ASP A 213 19.45 -13.85 19.20
C ASP A 213 18.67 -14.90 20.00
N ALA A 214 17.33 -14.80 20.04
CA ALA A 214 16.48 -15.71 20.79
C ALA A 214 16.42 -17.14 20.21
N GLN A 215 17.01 -17.40 19.03
CA GLN A 215 17.00 -18.69 18.32
C GLN A 215 15.63 -19.37 18.27
N ASN A 216 14.54 -18.60 18.29
CA ASN A 216 13.20 -19.17 18.41
C ASN A 216 12.87 -19.94 17.13
N PRO A 217 12.74 -21.29 17.19
CA PRO A 217 12.50 -22.07 15.99
C PRO A 217 11.16 -21.68 15.37
N LEU A 218 11.23 -21.46 14.06
CA LEU A 218 10.14 -21.07 13.18
C LEU A 218 8.92 -21.98 13.39
N LEU A 219 7.81 -21.42 13.83
CA LEU A 219 6.49 -22.01 13.63
C LEU A 219 5.73 -21.08 12.72
N MET A 220 5.88 -21.24 11.41
CA MET A 220 4.90 -20.65 10.48
C MET A 220 3.53 -21.18 10.88
N GLY A 221 2.59 -20.27 11.10
CA GLY A 221 1.24 -20.62 11.56
C GLY A 221 0.65 -21.69 10.65
N GLN A 222 0.45 -22.89 11.18
CA GLN A 222 -0.50 -23.82 10.59
C GLN A 222 -1.90 -23.26 10.88
N ALA A 223 -2.76 -23.21 9.88
CA ALA A 223 -4.18 -23.08 10.11
C ALA A 223 -4.64 -24.35 10.85
N CYS A 224 -4.65 -24.29 12.18
CA CYS A 224 -5.24 -25.29 13.04
C CYS A 224 -6.47 -24.67 13.71
N ASP A 225 -7.63 -25.24 13.38
CA ASP A 225 -8.98 -24.88 13.83
C ASP A 225 -9.46 -23.49 13.37
N ASP A 226 -10.75 -23.19 13.53
CA ASP A 226 -11.51 -22.05 12.96
C ASP A 226 -10.96 -20.63 13.24
N ILE A 227 -9.79 -20.50 13.89
CA ILE A 227 -9.09 -19.26 14.19
C ILE A 227 -7.66 -19.33 13.65
N CYS A 228 -7.37 -18.53 12.62
CA CYS A 228 -6.00 -18.38 12.12
C CYS A 228 -5.13 -17.69 13.19
N ARG A 229 -4.06 -18.36 13.64
CA ARG A 229 -3.11 -17.82 14.63
C ARG A 229 -1.79 -17.46 13.96
N ILE A 230 -1.38 -16.20 14.07
CA ILE A 230 -0.10 -15.75 13.53
C ILE A 230 1.01 -15.95 14.55
N ARG A 231 2.02 -16.73 14.18
CA ARG A 231 3.27 -16.92 14.92
C ARG A 231 4.44 -16.37 14.09
N ALA A 232 4.54 -15.06 14.03
CA ALA A 232 5.66 -14.37 13.37
C ALA A 232 6.03 -13.14 14.19
N PRO A 233 7.33 -12.82 14.31
CA PRO A 233 7.76 -11.62 15.00
C PRO A 233 7.35 -10.34 14.28
N TRP A 234 7.14 -10.39 12.96
CA TRP A 234 6.76 -9.26 12.15
C TRP A 234 5.43 -9.53 11.45
N VAL A 235 4.46 -8.66 11.68
CA VAL A 235 3.12 -8.77 11.10
C VAL A 235 2.77 -7.47 10.40
N VAL A 236 2.26 -7.55 9.18
CA VAL A 236 1.70 -6.41 8.44
C VAL A 236 0.21 -6.60 8.31
N LEU A 237 -0.58 -5.74 8.95
CA LEU A 237 -2.03 -5.73 8.82
C LEU A 237 -2.43 -4.81 7.67
N GLY A 238 -3.21 -5.33 6.72
CA GLY A 238 -3.46 -4.67 5.43
C GLY A 238 -2.24 -4.77 4.51
N SER A 239 -1.73 -5.99 4.29
CA SER A 239 -0.46 -6.20 3.59
C SER A 239 -0.50 -5.93 2.10
N SER A 240 -1.69 -5.81 1.50
CA SER A 240 -1.88 -5.48 0.10
C SER A 240 -1.15 -6.45 -0.83
N THR A 241 -0.37 -5.97 -1.80
CA THR A 241 0.50 -6.78 -2.67
C THR A 241 1.70 -7.42 -1.96
N GLY A 242 1.79 -7.29 -0.63
CA GLY A 242 2.80 -7.93 0.20
C GLY A 242 4.17 -7.25 0.20
N SER A 243 4.33 -6.10 -0.45
CA SER A 243 5.62 -5.41 -0.60
C SER A 243 6.35 -5.19 0.73
N LEU A 244 5.68 -4.66 1.75
CA LEU A 244 6.29 -4.42 3.06
C LEU A 244 6.76 -5.72 3.74
N VAL A 245 5.95 -6.79 3.65
CA VAL A 245 6.27 -8.10 4.22
C VAL A 245 7.53 -8.68 3.57
N MET A 246 7.57 -8.67 2.24
CA MET A 246 8.73 -9.15 1.48
C MET A 246 9.98 -8.30 1.73
N PHE A 247 9.84 -6.97 1.77
CA PHE A 247 10.98 -6.09 2.06
C PHE A 247 11.55 -6.34 3.46
N CYS A 248 10.69 -6.50 4.48
CA CYS A 248 11.12 -6.84 5.83
C CYS A 248 11.83 -8.20 5.89
N ALA A 249 11.24 -9.22 5.27
CA ALA A 249 11.82 -10.55 5.22
C ALA A 249 13.20 -10.53 4.56
N MET A 250 13.38 -9.75 3.48
CA MET A 250 14.66 -9.61 2.81
C MET A 250 15.69 -8.81 3.61
N LEU A 251 15.28 -7.71 4.26
CA LEU A 251 16.16 -6.82 5.03
C LEU A 251 16.64 -7.47 6.33
N PHE A 252 15.76 -8.17 7.04
CA PHE A 252 16.04 -8.69 8.38
C PHE A 252 16.18 -10.20 8.44
N GLN A 253 15.76 -10.93 7.39
CA GLN A 253 15.81 -12.40 7.35
C GLN A 253 15.05 -13.06 8.51
N ILE A 254 13.99 -12.39 8.97
CA ILE A 254 13.09 -12.86 10.02
C ILE A 254 11.70 -13.14 9.44
N PRO A 255 10.93 -14.05 10.06
CA PRO A 255 9.61 -14.39 9.56
C PRO A 255 8.67 -13.20 9.60
N CYS A 256 8.05 -12.93 8.47
CA CYS A 256 7.08 -11.88 8.30
C CYS A 256 5.75 -12.48 7.81
N VAL A 257 4.63 -12.00 8.33
CA VAL A 257 3.29 -12.41 7.88
C VAL A 257 2.50 -11.20 7.45
N GLY A 258 1.92 -11.25 6.25
CA GLY A 258 0.95 -10.28 5.79
C GLY A 258 -0.47 -10.78 5.97
N VAL A 259 -1.37 -9.93 6.47
CA VAL A 259 -2.82 -10.18 6.47
C VAL A 259 -3.48 -9.23 5.50
N GLU A 260 -4.23 -9.78 4.55
CA GLU A 260 -4.94 -9.01 3.53
C GLU A 260 -6.36 -9.54 3.35
N ILE A 261 -7.34 -8.64 3.40
CA ILE A 261 -8.76 -9.01 3.29
C ILE A 261 -9.16 -9.26 1.84
N LEU A 262 -8.58 -8.52 0.88
CA LEU A 262 -8.92 -8.65 -0.53
C LEU A 262 -8.22 -9.87 -1.17
N PRO A 263 -8.95 -10.91 -1.60
CA PRO A 263 -8.33 -12.12 -2.16
C PRO A 263 -7.45 -11.84 -3.38
N PHE A 264 -7.83 -10.84 -4.19
CA PHE A 264 -7.06 -10.40 -5.36
C PHE A 264 -5.64 -9.92 -5.00
N LEU A 265 -5.52 -9.06 -3.97
CA LEU A 265 -4.23 -8.53 -3.54
C LEU A 265 -3.40 -9.60 -2.82
N HIS A 266 -4.04 -10.44 -2.02
CA HIS A 266 -3.43 -11.61 -1.41
C HIS A 266 -2.81 -12.55 -2.46
N GLN A 267 -3.56 -12.90 -3.51
CA GLN A 267 -3.08 -13.78 -4.57
C GLN A 267 -1.83 -13.19 -5.25
N ILE A 268 -1.85 -11.90 -5.56
CA ILE A 268 -0.67 -11.19 -6.10
C ILE A 268 0.52 -11.32 -5.16
N ALA A 269 0.33 -11.15 -3.85
CA ALA A 269 1.40 -11.25 -2.87
C ALA A 269 2.06 -12.64 -2.87
N VAL A 270 1.25 -13.71 -2.89
CA VAL A 270 1.72 -15.10 -2.98
C VAL A 270 2.49 -15.34 -4.28
N GLU A 271 1.93 -14.94 -5.43
CA GLU A 271 2.58 -15.10 -6.73
C GLU A 271 3.92 -14.34 -6.81
N LEU A 272 3.99 -13.14 -6.22
CA LEU A 272 5.23 -12.35 -6.17
C LEU A 272 6.28 -13.00 -5.29
N GLN A 273 5.88 -13.52 -4.12
CA GLN A 273 6.77 -14.26 -3.23
C GLN A 273 7.38 -15.48 -3.94
N GLU A 274 6.54 -16.31 -4.57
CA GLU A 274 6.98 -17.52 -5.26
C GLU A 274 7.92 -17.16 -6.43
N LYS A 275 7.51 -16.22 -7.27
CA LYS A 275 8.26 -15.81 -8.47
C LYS A 275 9.65 -15.26 -8.15
N HIS A 276 9.78 -14.51 -7.06
CA HIS A 276 11.06 -13.92 -6.64
C HIS A 276 11.76 -14.72 -5.54
N SER A 277 11.23 -15.90 -5.19
CA SER A 277 11.79 -16.81 -4.18
C SER A 277 12.10 -16.11 -2.86
N ILE A 278 11.19 -15.26 -2.39
CA ILE A 278 11.41 -14.47 -1.17
C ILE A 278 11.24 -15.38 0.06
N PRO A 279 12.31 -15.61 0.85
CA PRO A 279 12.24 -16.47 2.03
C PRO A 279 11.51 -15.75 3.17
N ASN A 280 11.21 -16.49 4.24
CA ASN A 280 10.77 -15.95 5.53
C ASN A 280 9.55 -15.00 5.45
N CYS A 281 8.68 -15.17 4.45
CA CYS A 281 7.41 -14.46 4.38
C CYS A 281 6.24 -15.42 4.10
N SER A 282 5.04 -15.02 4.48
CA SER A 282 3.79 -15.67 4.09
C SER A 282 2.64 -14.69 4.14
N PHE A 283 1.53 -15.07 3.52
CA PHE A 283 0.34 -14.25 3.42
C PHE A 283 -0.88 -15.04 3.87
N ILE A 284 -1.80 -14.34 4.53
CA ILE A 284 -3.07 -14.86 5.00
C ILE A 284 -4.17 -14.00 4.39
N ASN A 285 -5.07 -14.63 3.64
CA ASN A 285 -6.30 -13.96 3.20
C ASN A 285 -7.34 -14.04 4.32
N ALA A 286 -7.44 -12.97 5.11
CA ALA A 286 -8.38 -12.91 6.22
C ALA A 286 -8.66 -11.46 6.63
N ASP A 287 -9.74 -11.29 7.38
CA ASP A 287 -9.99 -10.07 8.13
C ASP A 287 -9.01 -9.98 9.32
N MET A 288 -8.18 -8.93 9.32
CA MET A 288 -7.20 -8.66 10.37
C MET A 288 -7.78 -8.55 11.78
N LEU A 289 -9.06 -8.17 11.95
CA LEU A 289 -9.70 -8.16 13.27
C LEU A 289 -9.92 -9.58 13.81
N LYS A 290 -10.13 -10.56 12.92
CA LYS A 290 -10.47 -11.95 13.24
C LYS A 290 -9.23 -12.84 13.44
N VAL A 291 -8.06 -12.42 12.96
CA VAL A 291 -6.81 -13.18 13.10
C VAL A 291 -6.16 -12.93 14.46
N ALA A 292 -5.76 -13.98 15.18
CA ALA A 292 -5.13 -13.84 16.50
C ALA A 292 -3.62 -13.54 16.37
N LEU A 293 -3.16 -12.48 17.03
CA LEU A 293 -1.74 -12.11 17.11
C LEU A 293 -1.08 -12.86 18.26
N ASN A 294 -0.38 -13.95 17.97
CA ASN A 294 0.26 -14.77 19.00
C ASN A 294 1.71 -14.33 19.23
N SER A 295 1.85 -13.17 19.90
CA SER A 295 3.10 -12.54 20.34
C SER A 295 4.05 -12.03 19.24
N PRO A 296 3.59 -11.17 18.32
CA PRO A 296 4.50 -10.48 17.42
C PRO A 296 5.31 -9.40 18.16
N SER A 297 6.61 -9.30 17.86
CA SER A 297 7.47 -8.24 18.38
C SER A 297 7.21 -6.90 17.69
N ILE A 298 6.80 -6.93 16.42
CA ILE A 298 6.53 -5.76 15.59
C ILE A 298 5.25 -5.98 14.77
N VAL A 299 4.32 -5.03 14.85
CA VAL A 299 3.15 -4.94 13.99
C VAL A 299 3.22 -3.67 13.16
N ILE A 300 3.00 -3.78 11.86
CA ILE A 300 2.94 -2.67 10.92
C ILE A 300 1.50 -2.51 10.48
N LEU A 301 0.99 -1.28 10.59
CA LEU A 301 -0.35 -0.91 10.14
C LEU A 301 -0.24 -0.09 8.86
N THR A 302 -1.01 -0.45 7.84
CA THR A 302 -1.16 0.36 6.61
C THR A 302 -2.38 1.27 6.71
N SER A 303 -2.57 1.90 7.88
CA SER A 303 -3.83 2.51 8.32
C SER A 303 -4.22 3.84 7.66
N GLN A 304 -3.43 4.33 6.70
CA GLN A 304 -3.56 5.70 6.16
C GLN A 304 -4.97 6.02 5.63
N CYS A 305 -5.70 5.01 5.16
CA CYS A 305 -7.04 5.14 4.60
C CYS A 305 -8.14 4.51 5.47
N TRP A 306 -7.80 3.97 6.64
CA TRP A 306 -8.80 3.33 7.49
C TRP A 306 -9.66 4.40 8.17
N ASP A 307 -10.97 4.16 8.22
CA ASP A 307 -11.90 4.98 8.98
C ASP A 307 -11.66 4.87 10.50
N GLU A 308 -12.27 5.79 11.26
CA GLU A 308 -12.06 5.86 12.70
C GLU A 308 -12.58 4.63 13.46
N ASP A 309 -13.61 3.95 12.96
CA ASP A 309 -14.19 2.81 13.66
C ASP A 309 -13.27 1.58 13.54
N LEU A 310 -12.87 1.21 12.32
CA LEU A 310 -11.89 0.15 12.10
C LEU A 310 -10.59 0.46 12.85
N TYR A 311 -10.12 1.71 12.79
CA TYR A 311 -8.90 2.10 13.47
C TYR A 311 -9.01 1.95 14.99
N ALA A 312 -10.11 2.37 15.62
CA ALA A 312 -10.36 2.17 17.04
C ALA A 312 -10.50 0.68 17.43
N GLN A 313 -11.07 -0.15 16.55
CA GLN A 313 -11.10 -1.60 16.74
C GLN A 313 -9.70 -2.22 16.73
N ILE A 314 -8.84 -1.79 15.79
CA ILE A 314 -7.44 -2.22 15.72
C ILE A 314 -6.67 -1.79 16.98
N GLN A 315 -6.81 -0.54 17.43
CA GLN A 315 -6.15 -0.07 18.65
C GLN A 315 -6.48 -0.94 19.87
N ARG A 316 -7.78 -1.23 20.08
CA ARG A 316 -8.25 -2.14 21.15
C ARG A 316 -7.75 -3.57 20.97
N LYS A 317 -7.65 -4.06 19.75
CA LYS A 317 -7.08 -5.38 19.45
C LYS A 317 -5.60 -5.43 19.86
N LEU A 318 -4.80 -4.46 19.42
CA LEU A 318 -3.36 -4.43 19.72
C LEU A 318 -3.10 -4.23 21.22
N ALA A 319 -3.88 -3.41 21.92
CA ALA A 319 -3.76 -3.24 23.37
C ALA A 319 -3.97 -4.57 24.13
N ARG A 320 -4.91 -5.41 23.66
CA ARG A 320 -5.24 -6.70 24.27
C ARG A 320 -4.28 -7.83 23.89
N GLU A 321 -3.82 -7.86 22.64
CA GLU A 321 -3.10 -9.02 22.10
C GLU A 321 -1.58 -8.86 22.08
N LEU A 322 -1.06 -7.63 22.10
CA LEU A 322 0.39 -7.41 22.11
C LEU A 322 0.96 -7.52 23.52
N HIS A 323 2.10 -8.20 23.63
CA HIS A 323 2.88 -8.23 24.86
C HIS A 323 3.55 -6.88 25.12
N PRO A 324 3.82 -6.52 26.39
CA PRO A 324 4.62 -5.35 26.73
C PRO A 324 5.98 -5.35 26.00
N GLY A 325 6.39 -4.19 25.52
CA GLY A 325 7.60 -4.00 24.73
C GLY A 325 7.46 -4.22 23.23
N ALA A 326 6.36 -4.82 22.76
CA ALA A 326 6.07 -4.96 21.32
C ALA A 326 5.91 -3.59 20.66
N LEU A 327 6.29 -3.49 19.38
CA LEU A 327 6.27 -2.25 18.62
C LEU A 327 5.11 -2.21 17.62
N VAL A 328 4.52 -1.04 17.44
CA VAL A 328 3.52 -0.75 16.41
C VAL A 328 4.06 0.35 15.51
N VAL A 329 4.21 0.07 14.22
CA VAL A 329 4.62 1.03 13.19
C VAL A 329 3.39 1.46 12.41
N ASP A 330 3.12 2.76 12.35
CA ASP A 330 1.89 3.28 11.77
C ASP A 330 2.11 4.58 10.97
N TYR A 331 1.30 4.79 9.94
CA TYR A 331 1.24 6.02 9.14
C TYR A 331 0.36 7.10 9.78
N ARG A 332 -0.43 6.73 10.80
CA ARG A 332 -1.29 7.63 11.56
C ARG A 332 -0.76 7.87 12.98
N ASN A 333 -1.10 9.04 13.52
CA ASN A 333 -0.70 9.46 14.87
C ASN A 333 -1.74 9.10 15.94
N GLY A 334 -2.40 7.95 15.81
CA GLY A 334 -3.60 7.64 16.61
C GLY A 334 -3.36 7.16 18.02
N PHE A 335 -2.19 6.58 18.30
CA PHE A 335 -1.93 5.91 19.57
C PHE A 335 -1.47 6.85 20.69
N LEU A 336 -1.32 8.15 20.43
CA LEU A 336 -0.89 9.12 21.45
C LEU A 336 -1.85 9.25 22.62
N GLU A 337 -3.14 9.04 22.39
CA GLU A 337 -4.17 9.17 23.43
C GLU A 337 -4.38 7.85 24.20
N SER A 338 -3.76 6.76 23.74
CA SER A 338 -3.91 5.45 24.37
C SER A 338 -2.93 5.30 25.55
N PRO A 339 -3.40 4.98 26.76
CA PRO A 339 -2.50 4.74 27.90
C PRO A 339 -1.63 3.50 27.69
N ASP A 340 -2.04 2.58 26.81
CA ASP A 340 -1.34 1.32 26.53
C ASP A 340 -0.12 1.45 25.63
N PHE A 341 0.08 2.61 25.00
CA PHE A 341 1.14 2.80 24.02
C PHE A 341 1.90 4.09 24.28
N THR A 342 3.20 4.06 24.02
CA THR A 342 4.05 5.25 24.10
C THR A 342 4.79 5.45 22.80
N LEU A 343 4.80 6.67 22.26
CA LEU A 343 5.57 7.00 21.07
C LEU A 343 7.07 6.93 21.39
N VAL A 344 7.80 6.04 20.72
CA VAL A 344 9.24 5.83 20.92
C VAL A 344 10.09 6.33 19.75
N SER A 345 9.50 6.49 18.57
CA SER A 345 10.19 7.06 17.42
C SER A 345 9.21 7.61 16.39
N ARG A 346 9.68 8.51 15.53
CA ARG A 346 8.96 8.93 14.33
C ARG A 346 9.94 9.35 13.25
N VAL A 347 9.50 9.27 12.00
CA VAL A 347 10.25 9.75 10.84
C VAL A 347 9.32 10.52 9.92
N GLU A 348 9.73 11.72 9.54
CA GLU A 348 8.94 12.68 8.76
C GLU A 348 9.50 12.81 7.34
N GLY A 349 8.73 13.44 6.44
CA GLY A 349 9.21 13.73 5.09
C GLY A 349 9.38 12.48 4.21
N LEU A 350 8.62 11.43 4.48
CA LEU A 350 8.69 10.18 3.75
C LEU A 350 7.85 10.22 2.47
N ARG A 351 8.37 9.57 1.44
CA ARG A 351 7.67 9.40 0.17
C ARG A 351 6.86 8.12 0.19
N VAL A 352 5.56 8.23 -0.05
CA VAL A 352 4.65 7.11 -0.29
C VAL A 352 3.88 7.38 -1.58
N SER A 353 3.09 6.40 -2.03
CA SER A 353 2.27 6.56 -3.24
C SER A 353 1.29 7.74 -3.17
N TRP A 354 0.82 8.13 -1.97
CA TRP A 354 -0.18 9.17 -1.74
C TRP A 354 0.37 10.57 -1.40
N THR A 355 1.63 10.68 -0.96
CA THR A 355 2.24 11.97 -0.59
C THR A 355 3.77 11.85 -0.51
N ASN A 356 4.48 12.97 -0.61
CA ASN A 356 5.94 13.03 -0.44
C ASN A 356 6.37 13.50 0.97
N THR A 357 5.41 13.74 1.86
CA THR A 357 5.66 14.31 3.20
C THR A 357 5.04 13.46 4.32
N GLN A 358 4.91 12.16 4.09
CA GLN A 358 4.32 11.24 5.06
C GLN A 358 5.16 11.18 6.34
N THR A 359 4.48 11.08 7.48
CA THR A 359 5.11 10.76 8.76
C THR A 359 4.77 9.32 9.14
N VAL A 360 5.75 8.58 9.62
CA VAL A 360 5.56 7.26 10.22
C VAL A 360 5.92 7.34 11.70
N PHE A 361 5.08 6.75 12.53
CA PHE A 361 5.18 6.72 13.98
C PHE A 361 5.51 5.30 14.44
N VAL A 362 6.31 5.18 15.49
CA VAL A 362 6.61 3.91 16.14
C VAL A 362 6.21 4.02 17.60
N TYR A 363 5.24 3.22 18.01
CA TYR A 363 4.76 3.11 19.37
C TYR A 363 5.25 1.83 20.01
N GLN A 364 5.40 1.82 21.33
CA GLN A 364 5.71 0.65 22.12
C GLN A 364 4.57 0.34 23.08
N ARG A 365 4.11 -0.91 23.10
CA ARG A 365 3.15 -1.42 24.08
C ARG A 365 3.75 -1.33 25.48
N GLN A 366 3.04 -0.68 26.38
CA GLN A 366 3.43 -0.55 27.79
C GLN A 366 2.91 -1.73 28.61
N ASP A 367 3.53 -1.97 29.76
CA ASP A 367 3.00 -2.88 30.77
C ASP A 367 2.02 -2.08 31.66
N ASN A 368 0.74 -2.08 31.29
CA ASN A 368 -0.29 -1.47 32.13
C ASN A 368 -0.99 -2.58 32.94
N PRO A 369 -0.78 -2.65 34.25
CA PRO A 369 -1.41 -3.67 35.10
C PRO A 369 -2.93 -3.50 35.30
N GLN A 370 -3.60 -2.63 34.51
CA GLN A 370 -5.02 -2.29 34.64
C GLN A 370 -5.92 -2.87 33.54
N THR A 371 -5.39 -3.60 32.56
CA THR A 371 -6.17 -4.28 31.49
C THR A 371 -6.25 -5.78 31.67
#